data_AF-K2K1X1-F1
#
_entry.id   AF-K2K1X1-F1
#
_cell.length_a   1.000
_cell.length_b   1.000
_cell.length_c   1.000
_cell.angle_alpha   90.00
_cell.angle_beta   90.00
_cell.angle_gamma   90.00
#
_symmetry.space_group_name_H-M   'P 1'
#
loop_
_entity.id
_entity.type
_entity.pdbx_description
1 polymer ?
#
loop_
_entity_poly.entity_id
_entity_poly.type
_entity_poly.pdbx_seq_one_letter_code
_entity_poly.pdbx_strand_id
1 'polypeptide(L)'
;MQNFIEIKAKTLEEALIQASIALNCPIINLQYEVIQTPSKGFLSIGKKEAIILAGVKESVKEVKEESVKETNTKEIHQSAEEKNKN
;
A
#
# COMPACT_ATOMS: atom_id res chain seq x y z
N MET A 1 3.09 -20.11 12.70
CA MET A 1 4.14 -19.11 12.36
C MET A 1 3.48 -18.17 11.37
N GLN A 2 3.23 -16.91 11.74
CA GLN A 2 2.77 -15.95 10.74
C GLN A 2 3.90 -15.75 9.73
N ASN A 3 3.62 -16.07 8.47
CA ASN A 3 4.56 -15.81 7.39
C ASN A 3 4.40 -14.35 6.95
N PHE A 4 5.40 -13.54 7.26
CA PHE A 4 5.49 -12.17 6.80
C PHE A 4 6.46 -12.08 5.62
N ILE A 5 6.08 -11.30 4.61
CA ILE A 5 6.88 -11.05 3.41
C ILE A 5 7.17 -9.55 3.29
N GLU A 6 8.41 -9.23 2.93
CA GLU A 6 8.79 -7.86 2.60
C GLU A 6 8.46 -7.58 1.13
N ILE A 7 7.67 -6.53 0.88
CA ILE A 7 7.29 -6.10 -0.47
C ILE A 7 7.75 -4.66 -0.69
N LYS A 8 8.35 -4.43 -1.86
CA LYS A 8 8.83 -3.11 -2.31
C LYS A 8 8.05 -2.66 -3.53
N ALA A 9 7.53 -1.44 -3.50
CA ALA A 9 6.80 -0.87 -4.62
C ALA A 9 6.93 0.66 -4.68
N LYS A 10 6.41 1.30 -5.73
CA LYS A 10 6.52 2.76 -5.87
C LYS A 10 5.59 3.48 -4.90
N THR A 11 4.45 2.87 -4.59
CA THR A 11 3.44 3.40 -3.66
C THR A 11 3.02 2.35 -2.65
N LEU A 12 2.35 2.79 -1.59
CA LEU A 12 1.80 1.89 -0.58
C LEU A 12 0.74 0.97 -1.19
N GLU A 13 -0.10 1.52 -2.07
CA GLU A 13 -1.18 0.79 -2.75
C GLU A 13 -0.63 -0.34 -3.61
N GLU A 14 0.41 -0.07 -4.41
CA GLU A 14 1.06 -1.10 -5.23
C GLU A 14 1.65 -2.21 -4.36
N ALA A 15 2.25 -1.85 -3.22
CA ALA A 15 2.82 -2.83 -2.30
C ALA A 15 1.73 -3.74 -1.69
N LEU A 16 0.57 -3.17 -1.33
CA LEU A 16 -0.58 -3.92 -0.81
C LEU A 16 -1.17 -4.88 -1.85
N ILE A 17 -1.30 -4.43 -3.11
CA ILE A 17 -1.78 -5.27 -4.21
C ILE A 17 -0.82 -6.44 -4.44
N GLN A 18 0.49 -6.17 -4.48
CA GLN A 18 1.50 -7.23 -4.63
C GLN A 18 1.49 -8.21 -3.46
N ALA A 19 1.35 -7.72 -2.22
CA ALA A 19 1.21 -8.57 -1.05
C ALA A 19 -0.04 -9.48 -1.11
N SER A 20 -1.16 -8.95 -1.61
CA SER A 20 -2.40 -9.70 -1.80
C SER A 20 -2.24 -10.85 -2.80
N ILE A 21 -1.52 -10.61 -3.89
CA ILE A 21 -1.19 -11.64 -4.89
C ILE A 21 -0.22 -12.66 -4.31
N ALA A 22 0.85 -12.22 -3.64
CA ALA A 22 1.89 -13.09 -3.09
C ALA A 22 1.37 -13.99 -1.95
N LEU A 23 0.43 -13.49 -1.14
CA LEU A 23 -0.19 -14.23 -0.04
C LEU A 23 -1.52 -14.89 -0.45
N ASN A 24 -1.95 -14.71 -1.70
CA ASN A 24 -3.22 -15.19 -2.26
C ASN A 24 -4.42 -14.91 -1.33
N CYS A 25 -4.50 -13.68 -0.83
CA CYS A 25 -5.43 -13.25 0.21
C CYS A 25 -5.97 -11.84 -0.11
N PRO A 26 -7.25 -11.53 0.15
CA PRO A 26 -7.78 -10.18 -0.03
C PRO A 26 -7.02 -9.14 0.78
N ILE A 27 -6.84 -7.93 0.22
CA ILE A 27 -6.12 -6.81 0.88
C ILE A 27 -6.70 -6.49 2.26
N ILE A 28 -8.02 -6.56 2.45
CA ILE A 28 -8.68 -6.30 3.74
C ILE A 28 -8.26 -7.27 4.85
N ASN A 29 -7.89 -8.49 4.46
CA ASN A 29 -7.45 -9.56 5.35
C ASN A 29 -5.92 -9.58 5.53
N LEU A 30 -5.19 -8.68 4.85
CA LEU A 30 -3.77 -8.49 5.09
C LEU A 30 -3.53 -7.67 6.37
N GLN A 31 -2.50 -8.06 7.10
CA GLN A 31 -1.83 -7.25 8.10
C GLN A 31 -0.55 -6.72 7.48
N TYR A 32 -0.28 -5.44 7.64
CA TYR A 32 0.96 -4.86 7.13
C TYR A 32 1.53 -3.82 8.08
N GLU A 33 2.84 -3.67 8.00
CA GLU A 33 3.61 -2.62 8.66
C GLU A 33 4.39 -1.84 7.60
N VAL A 34 4.38 -0.51 7.69
CA VAL A 34 5.14 0.35 6.77
C VAL A 34 6.55 0.55 7.33
N ILE A 35 7.53 -0.09 6.70
CA ILE A 35 8.95 0.01 7.07
C ILE A 35 9.59 1.26 6.44
N GLN A 36 9.13 1.66 5.25
CA GLN A 36 9.60 2.85 4.56
C GLN A 36 8.46 3.54 3.81
N THR A 37 8.28 4.83 4.07
CA THR A 37 7.33 5.68 3.34
C THR A 37 7.90 6.05 1.97
N PRO A 38 7.12 5.88 0.87
CA PRO A 38 7.56 6.31 -0.44
C PRO A 38 7.72 7.84 -0.48
N SER A 39 8.71 8.31 -1.23
CA SER A 39 8.92 9.74 -1.48
C SER A 39 9.17 9.99 -2.95
N LYS A 40 8.49 11.01 -3.49
CA LYS A 40 8.69 11.46 -4.88
C LYS A 40 10.02 12.20 -5.07
N GLY A 41 10.69 12.62 -3.99
CA GLY A 41 11.89 13.45 -4.04
C GLY A 41 11.60 14.89 -4.49
N PHE A 42 12.62 15.73 -4.54
CA PHE A 42 12.55 17.08 -5.10
C PHE A 42 13.20 17.04 -6.49
N LEU A 43 12.49 17.46 -7.55
CA LEU A 43 13.00 17.45 -8.94
C LEU A 43 13.58 16.10 -9.41
N SER A 44 12.92 14.98 -9.07
CA SER A 44 13.36 13.60 -9.37
C SER A 44 14.63 13.12 -8.64
N ILE A 45 15.21 13.93 -7.77
CA ILE A 45 16.39 13.56 -6.98
C ILE A 45 15.93 13.03 -5.62
N GLY A 46 16.40 11.84 -5.26
CA GLY A 46 16.15 11.24 -3.94
C GLY A 46 14.80 10.54 -3.79
N LYS A 47 14.23 9.98 -4.87
CA LYS A 47 13.03 9.13 -4.79
C LYS A 47 13.28 7.93 -3.86
N LYS A 48 12.30 7.61 -3.02
CA LYS A 48 12.31 6.44 -2.15
C LYS A 48 11.10 5.58 -2.45
N GLU A 49 11.29 4.27 -2.42
CA GLU A 49 10.24 3.29 -2.63
C GLU A 49 9.46 3.06 -1.33
N ALA A 50 8.23 2.57 -1.46
CA ALA A 50 7.47 2.06 -0.33
C ALA A 50 7.99 0.67 0.02
N ILE A 51 8.27 0.42 1.29
CA ILE A 51 8.61 -0.90 1.80
C ILE A 51 7.61 -1.25 2.88
N ILE A 52 6.91 -2.36 2.69
CA ILE A 52 5.99 -2.91 3.69
C ILE A 52 6.37 -4.33 4.07
N LEU A 53 6.12 -4.68 5.32
CA LEU A 53 6.12 -6.05 5.79
C LEU A 53 4.66 -6.51 5.89
N ALA A 54 4.24 -7.46 5.06
CA ALA A 54 2.86 -7.90 4.97
C ALA A 54 2.70 -9.38 5.37
N GLY A 55 1.59 -9.71 6.02
CA GLY A 55 1.22 -11.07 6.43
C GLY A 55 -0.30 -11.25 6.42
N VAL A 56 -0.76 -12.48 6.63
CA VAL A 56 -2.19 -12.79 6.69
C VAL A 56 -2.68 -12.63 8.13
N LYS A 57 -3.77 -11.88 8.35
CA LYS A 57 -4.41 -11.82 9.67
C LYS A 57 -4.95 -13.20 10.01
N GLU A 58 -4.51 -13.78 11.12
CA GLU A 58 -5.15 -14.96 11.71
C GLU A 58 -6.50 -14.56 12.34
N SER A 59 -7.49 -14.24 11.53
CA SER A 59 -8.88 -14.22 11.99
C SER A 59 -9.42 -15.64 11.84
N VAL A 60 -9.53 -16.34 12.96
CA VAL A 60 -10.27 -17.60 13.07
C VAL A 60 -11.71 -17.34 12.62
N LYS A 61 -12.03 -17.64 11.36
CA LYS A 61 -13.34 -18.09 10.85
C LYS A 61 -13.30 -18.21 9.33
N GLU A 62 -13.23 -19.46 8.92
CA GLU A 62 -13.74 -20.01 7.68
C GLU A 62 -15.04 -19.32 7.24
N VAL A 63 -15.01 -18.57 6.15
CA VAL A 63 -16.10 -18.57 5.17
C VAL A 63 -15.53 -18.29 3.78
N LYS A 64 -15.79 -19.24 2.89
CA LYS A 64 -15.50 -19.25 1.45
C LYS A 64 -16.04 -18.02 0.72
N GLU A 65 -15.35 -17.70 -0.37
CA GLU A 65 -15.87 -17.20 -1.66
C GLU A 65 -17.08 -16.25 -1.61
N GLU A 66 -16.85 -14.97 -1.87
CA GLU A 66 -17.49 -14.36 -3.03
C GLU A 66 -16.77 -13.11 -3.51
N SER A 67 -16.86 -12.95 -4.82
CA SER A 67 -16.21 -11.97 -5.67
C SER A 67 -16.85 -10.57 -5.53
N VAL A 68 -16.10 -9.57 -5.98
CA VAL A 68 -16.54 -8.22 -6.38
C VAL A 68 -17.03 -7.26 -5.27
N LYS A 69 -16.21 -6.23 -5.01
CA LYS A 69 -16.60 -4.79 -5.04
C LYS A 69 -15.34 -3.95 -4.95
N GLU A 70 -14.86 -3.41 -6.07
CA GLU A 70 -15.29 -2.14 -6.65
C GLU A 70 -14.93 -0.94 -5.75
N THR A 71 -13.86 -0.23 -6.17
CA THR A 71 -13.70 1.22 -6.20
C THR A 71 -14.30 2.06 -5.06
N ASN A 72 -13.43 2.69 -4.25
CA ASN A 72 -13.50 4.15 -4.07
C ASN A 72 -12.17 4.74 -3.58
N THR A 73 -11.57 5.51 -4.49
CA THR A 73 -10.68 6.66 -4.33
C THR A 73 -10.70 7.37 -2.98
N LYS A 74 -9.50 7.65 -2.44
CA LYS A 74 -9.20 8.98 -1.90
C LYS A 74 -7.83 9.42 -2.40
N GLU A 75 -7.84 10.07 -3.56
CA GLU A 75 -7.01 11.24 -3.76
C GLU A 75 -7.21 12.16 -2.55
N ILE A 76 -6.11 12.43 -1.84
CA ILE A 76 -5.97 13.70 -1.14
C ILE A 76 -4.74 14.36 -1.74
N HIS A 77 -4.97 14.98 -2.89
CA HIS A 77 -4.26 16.21 -3.23
C HIS A 77 -4.87 17.33 -2.38
N GLN A 78 -4.05 17.93 -1.51
CA GLN A 78 -4.18 19.33 -1.08
C GLN A 78 -2.76 19.91 -1.20
N SER A 79 -2.45 20.74 -2.22
CA SER A 79 -2.75 22.20 -2.35
C SER A 79 -2.04 23.00 -1.25
N ALA A 80 -1.26 24.07 -1.47
CA ALA A 80 -1.33 25.19 -2.42
C ALA A 80 0.09 25.81 -2.63
N GLU A 81 0.52 26.39 -3.76
CA GLU A 81 0.25 27.77 -4.27
C GLU A 81 0.30 28.85 -3.16
N GLU A 82 1.06 29.95 -3.20
CA GLU A 82 1.22 30.96 -4.26
C GLU A 82 2.29 32.02 -3.85
N LYS A 83 2.83 32.73 -4.87
CA LYS A 83 3.27 34.15 -4.92
C LYS A 83 4.74 34.34 -5.27
N ASN A 84 5.13 35.34 -6.05
CA ASN A 84 4.50 36.16 -7.09
C ASN A 84 5.71 36.79 -7.82
N LYS A 85 5.54 36.95 -9.12
CA LYS A 85 6.39 37.66 -10.05
C LYS A 85 6.71 39.09 -9.56
N ASN A 86 7.98 39.47 -9.52
CA ASN A 86 8.43 40.79 -9.98
C ASN A 86 9.93 40.82 -10.30
#